data_AF-A0A2B7WQT4-F1
#
_entry.id   AF-A0A2B7WQT4-F1
#
_cell.length_a   1.000
_cell.length_b   1.000
_cell.length_c   1.000
_cell.angle_alpha   90.00
_cell.angle_beta   90.00
_cell.angle_gamma   90.00
#
_symmetry.space_group_name_H-M   'P 1'
#
loop_
_entity.id
_entity.type
_entity.pdbx_description
1 polymer ?
#
loop_
_entity_poly.entity_id
_entity_poly.type
_entity_poly.pdbx_seq_one_letter_code
_entity_poly.pdbx_strand_id
1 'polypeptide(L)'
;MSPTSNNARLLENYAGLQESRMNDLQSLVNKFGEYEVSGHSNALPSLSKIVKHWHDNGQTITTLEQLEYRAIEWHKINKTKPGFECLHIALARRQGQNIYIDGKYPGLLLDWVFYGPDVTLILGNGDYVYVQKTVEEMIDWLFSVSGVEREG
;
A
#
# COMPACT_ATOMS: atom_id res chain seq x y z
N MET A 1 29.27 -3.42 -11.30
CA MET A 1 28.50 -2.51 -10.41
C MET A 1 28.01 -3.31 -9.23
N SER A 2 27.90 -2.72 -8.04
CA SER A 2 27.38 -3.43 -6.87
C SER A 2 25.85 -3.56 -6.96
N PRO A 3 25.24 -4.58 -6.32
CA PRO A 3 23.79 -4.72 -6.24
C PRO A 3 23.09 -3.45 -5.70
N THR A 4 23.73 -2.75 -4.76
CA THR A 4 23.27 -1.47 -4.22
C THR A 4 23.22 -0.37 -5.29
N SER A 5 24.23 -0.27 -6.14
CA SER A 5 24.29 0.71 -7.23
C SER A 5 23.24 0.42 -8.32
N ASN A 6 22.98 -0.85 -8.60
CA ASN A 6 21.94 -1.24 -9.55
C ASN A 6 20.54 -0.95 -8.99
N ASN A 7 20.28 -1.24 -7.71
CA ASN A 7 19.00 -0.98 -7.08
C ASN A 7 18.67 0.51 -7.01
N ALA A 8 19.66 1.39 -6.79
CA ALA A 8 19.45 2.84 -6.84
C ALA A 8 18.95 3.29 -8.21
N ARG A 9 19.58 2.82 -9.29
CA ARG A 9 19.16 3.12 -10.67
C ARG A 9 17.78 2.53 -11.00
N LEU A 10 17.49 1.31 -10.53
CA LEU A 10 16.17 0.72 -10.67
C LEU A 10 15.12 1.57 -9.98
N LEU A 11 15.39 2.05 -8.76
CA LEU A 11 14.46 2.91 -8.03
C LEU A 11 14.22 4.26 -8.73
N GLU A 12 15.26 4.88 -9.30
CA GLU A 12 15.14 6.11 -10.09
C GLU A 12 14.13 5.97 -11.23
N ASN A 13 14.06 4.80 -11.89
CA ASN A 13 13.09 4.53 -12.95
C ASN A 13 11.62 4.55 -12.46
N TYR A 14 11.39 4.39 -11.15
CA TYR A 14 10.05 4.37 -10.54
C TYR A 14 9.76 5.58 -9.67
N ALA A 15 10.69 6.53 -9.52
CA ALA A 15 10.50 7.71 -8.66
C ALA A 15 9.24 8.51 -9.03
N GLY A 16 8.97 8.71 -10.33
CA GLY A 16 7.76 9.41 -10.79
C GLY A 16 6.47 8.65 -10.46
N LEU A 17 6.49 7.31 -10.53
CA LEU A 17 5.34 6.48 -10.15
C LEU A 17 5.10 6.52 -8.63
N GLN A 18 6.18 6.52 -7.85
CA GLN A 18 6.11 6.65 -6.39
C GLN A 18 5.47 7.98 -5.99
N GLU A 19 5.97 9.08 -6.55
CA GLU A 19 5.45 10.41 -6.30
C GLU A 19 3.96 10.50 -6.70
N SER A 20 3.59 10.00 -7.88
CA SER A 20 2.20 9.98 -8.35
C SER A 20 1.26 9.26 -7.38
N ARG A 21 1.62 8.07 -6.89
CA ARG A 21 0.74 7.30 -5.99
C ARG A 21 0.58 7.93 -4.61
N MET A 22 1.68 8.47 -4.08
CA MET A 22 1.63 9.19 -2.81
C MET A 22 0.77 10.45 -2.93
N ASN A 23 0.89 11.17 -4.04
CA ASN A 23 0.06 12.35 -4.34
C ASN A 23 -1.42 11.99 -4.52
N ASP A 24 -1.74 10.88 -5.19
CA ASP A 24 -3.13 10.41 -5.35
C ASP A 24 -3.78 10.10 -4.00
N LEU A 25 -3.08 9.36 -3.14
CA LEU A 25 -3.56 9.04 -1.79
C LEU A 25 -3.67 10.29 -0.91
N GLN A 26 -2.71 11.21 -0.98
CA GLN A 26 -2.76 12.45 -0.21
C GLN A 26 -3.88 13.38 -0.71
N SER A 27 -4.09 13.46 -2.03
CA SER A 27 -5.20 14.20 -2.63
C SER A 27 -6.54 13.65 -2.15
N LEU A 28 -6.70 12.32 -2.08
CA LEU A 28 -7.90 11.69 -1.54
C LEU A 28 -8.20 12.11 -0.10
N VAL A 29 -7.16 12.13 0.75
CA VAL A 29 -7.25 12.58 2.14
C VAL A 29 -7.64 14.07 2.21
N ASN A 30 -6.98 14.92 1.43
CA ASN A 30 -7.20 16.36 1.42
C ASN A 30 -8.60 16.75 0.91
N LYS A 31 -9.18 15.93 0.03
CA LYS A 31 -10.54 16.11 -0.48
C LYS A 31 -11.60 15.43 0.38
N PHE A 32 -11.25 14.94 1.57
CA PHE A 32 -12.17 14.27 2.48
C PHE A 32 -12.92 13.09 1.85
N GLY A 33 -12.24 12.38 0.93
CA GLY A 33 -12.82 11.27 0.19
C GLY A 33 -13.64 11.69 -1.03
N GLU A 34 -13.73 12.97 -1.38
CA GLU A 34 -14.27 13.39 -2.67
C GLU A 34 -13.28 13.03 -3.79
N TYR A 35 -13.59 11.91 -4.45
CA TYR A 35 -12.82 11.39 -5.56
C TYR A 35 -13.71 11.28 -6.79
N GLU A 36 -13.50 12.18 -7.75
CA GLU A 36 -14.07 12.02 -9.08
C GLU A 36 -13.30 10.92 -9.80
N VAL A 37 -14.03 9.97 -10.40
CA VAL A 37 -13.45 8.80 -11.07
C VAL A 37 -12.62 9.25 -12.27
N SER A 38 -11.34 9.54 -12.04
CA SER A 38 -10.35 9.80 -13.08
C SER A 38 -8.96 9.46 -12.55
N GLY A 39 -8.57 8.21 -12.70
CA GLY A 39 -7.26 7.73 -12.25
C GLY A 39 -7.07 6.24 -12.55
N HIS A 40 -5.82 5.79 -12.58
CA HIS A 40 -5.43 4.44 -12.98
C HIS A 40 -5.55 3.39 -11.87
N SER A 41 -5.82 3.81 -10.62
CA SER A 41 -5.91 2.92 -9.47
C SER A 41 -7.36 2.60 -9.12
N ASN A 42 -7.73 1.32 -9.26
CA ASN A 42 -9.04 0.81 -8.83
C ASN A 42 -9.26 0.94 -7.30
N ALA A 43 -8.21 1.25 -6.52
CA ALA A 43 -8.28 1.40 -5.06
C ALA A 43 -8.95 2.71 -4.62
N LEU A 44 -8.78 3.79 -5.38
CA LEU A 44 -9.21 5.13 -4.96
C LEU A 44 -10.73 5.25 -4.73
N PRO A 45 -11.62 4.66 -5.55
CA PRO A 45 -13.05 4.64 -5.26
C PRO A 45 -13.42 3.92 -3.96
N SER A 46 -12.75 2.82 -3.62
CA SER A 46 -12.98 2.12 -2.34
C SER A 46 -12.48 2.95 -1.16
N LEU A 47 -11.26 3.51 -1.26
CA LEU A 47 -10.69 4.37 -0.22
C LEU A 47 -11.49 5.65 0.00
N SER A 48 -12.06 6.23 -1.06
CA SER A 48 -12.96 7.39 -0.99
C SER A 48 -14.11 7.17 -0.01
N LYS A 49 -14.77 6.00 -0.07
CA LYS A 49 -15.85 5.64 0.86
C LYS A 49 -15.38 5.57 2.31
N ILE A 50 -14.18 5.03 2.52
CA ILE A 50 -13.57 4.91 3.85
C ILE A 50 -13.23 6.31 4.40
N VAL A 51 -12.54 7.14 3.63
CA VAL A 51 -12.14 8.49 4.05
C VAL A 51 -13.37 9.34 4.37
N LYS A 52 -14.38 9.29 3.50
CA LYS A 52 -15.64 10.01 3.70
C LYS A 52 -16.37 9.54 4.96
N HIS A 53 -16.42 8.23 5.21
CA HIS A 53 -17.01 7.69 6.43
C HIS A 53 -16.36 8.27 7.69
N TRP A 54 -15.04 8.30 7.76
CA TRP A 54 -14.34 8.84 8.93
C TRP A 54 -14.51 10.35 9.06
N HIS A 55 -14.49 11.08 7.95
CA HIS A 55 -14.78 12.52 7.93
C HIS A 55 -16.19 12.85 8.45
N ASP A 56 -17.22 12.16 7.95
CA ASP A 56 -18.62 12.40 8.32
C ASP A 56 -18.89 12.06 9.80
N ASN A 57 -18.06 11.22 10.42
CA ASN A 57 -18.09 10.89 11.85
C ASN A 57 -17.16 11.78 12.70
N GLY A 58 -16.62 12.87 12.15
CA GLY A 58 -15.77 13.82 12.88
C GLY A 58 -14.35 13.31 13.17
N GLN A 59 -13.92 12.23 12.52
CA GLN A 59 -12.60 11.61 12.69
C GLN A 59 -11.74 11.80 11.45
N THR A 60 -11.52 13.06 11.06
CA THR A 60 -10.76 13.42 9.86
C THR A 60 -9.37 12.77 9.83
N ILE A 61 -9.09 12.08 8.73
CA ILE A 61 -7.76 11.54 8.40
C ILE A 61 -6.92 12.69 7.86
N THR A 62 -5.68 12.85 8.32
CA THR A 62 -4.77 13.92 7.87
C THR A 62 -3.46 13.39 7.30
N THR A 63 -3.12 12.12 7.56
CA THR A 63 -1.87 11.50 7.08
C THR A 63 -2.13 10.15 6.41
N LEU A 64 -1.20 9.71 5.57
CA LEU A 64 -1.24 8.38 4.95
C LEU A 64 -1.11 7.24 5.98
N GLU A 65 -0.45 7.50 7.11
CA GLU A 65 -0.39 6.54 8.22
C GLU A 65 -1.75 6.35 8.87
N GLN A 66 -2.45 7.45 9.14
CA GLN A 66 -3.82 7.39 9.61
C GLN A 66 -4.73 6.74 8.56
N LEU A 67 -4.51 7.00 7.27
CA LEU A 67 -5.28 6.37 6.20
C LEU A 67 -5.13 4.84 6.23
N GLU A 68 -3.90 4.31 6.34
CA GLU A 68 -3.66 2.86 6.45
C GLU A 68 -4.36 2.28 7.70
N TYR A 69 -4.18 2.92 8.86
CA TYR A 69 -4.79 2.47 10.11
C TYR A 69 -6.33 2.46 10.04
N ARG A 70 -6.93 3.56 9.57
CA ARG A 70 -8.37 3.76 9.48
C ARG A 70 -9.02 2.89 8.41
N ALA A 71 -8.30 2.55 7.35
CA ALA A 71 -8.78 1.57 6.37
C ALA A 71 -8.91 0.18 7.00
N ILE A 72 -7.89 -0.28 7.74
CA ILE A 72 -7.95 -1.55 8.47
C ILE A 72 -9.05 -1.54 9.54
N GLU A 73 -9.17 -0.45 10.29
CA GLU A 73 -10.21 -0.31 11.31
C GLU A 73 -11.63 -0.35 10.72
N TRP A 74 -11.85 0.29 9.56
CA TRP A 74 -13.13 0.26 8.87
C TRP A 74 -13.56 -1.18 8.53
N HIS A 75 -12.65 -2.03 8.05
CA HIS A 75 -12.94 -3.43 7.79
C HIS A 75 -13.26 -4.23 9.05
N LYS A 76 -12.54 -3.98 10.15
CA LYS A 76 -12.83 -4.58 11.46
C LYS A 76 -14.24 -4.25 11.95
N ILE A 77 -14.64 -2.98 11.87
CA ILE A 77 -15.98 -2.52 12.26
C ILE A 77 -17.07 -3.17 11.40
N ASN A 78 -16.84 -3.25 10.09
CA ASN A 78 -17.80 -3.80 9.14
C ASN A 78 -17.76 -5.34 9.05
N LYS A 79 -16.91 -6.01 9.84
CA LYS A 79 -16.72 -7.48 9.81
C LYS A 79 -16.41 -8.00 8.40
N THR A 80 -15.64 -7.24 7.63
CA THR A 80 -15.16 -7.62 6.30
C THR A 80 -13.65 -7.80 6.33
N LYS A 81 -13.08 -8.50 5.35
CA LYS A 81 -11.62 -8.60 5.19
C LYS A 81 -11.09 -7.35 4.49
N PRO A 82 -9.94 -6.81 4.91
CA PRO A 82 -9.22 -5.81 4.14
C PRO A 82 -8.94 -6.32 2.72
N GLY A 83 -9.08 -5.47 1.73
CA GLY A 83 -8.86 -5.79 0.32
C GLY A 83 -7.69 -5.04 -0.29
N PHE A 84 -7.66 -5.04 -1.64
CA PHE A 84 -6.59 -4.44 -2.42
C PHE A 84 -6.41 -2.94 -2.13
N GLU A 85 -7.45 -2.24 -1.68
CA GLU A 85 -7.38 -0.84 -1.27
C GLU A 85 -6.49 -0.63 -0.04
N CYS A 86 -6.60 -1.49 0.98
CA CYS A 86 -5.73 -1.46 2.14
C CYS A 86 -4.29 -1.80 1.76
N LEU A 87 -4.12 -2.81 0.90
CA LEU A 87 -2.83 -3.23 0.40
C LEU A 87 -2.15 -2.13 -0.45
N HIS A 88 -2.92 -1.39 -1.26
CA HIS A 88 -2.39 -0.30 -2.08
C HIS A 88 -1.78 0.83 -1.23
N ILE A 89 -2.43 1.22 -0.13
CA ILE A 89 -1.87 2.22 0.80
C ILE A 89 -0.57 1.69 1.41
N ALA A 90 -0.60 0.45 1.90
CA ALA A 90 0.54 -0.15 2.57
C ALA A 90 1.76 -0.28 1.66
N LEU A 91 1.56 -0.67 0.40
CA LEU A 91 2.62 -0.76 -0.60
C LEU A 91 3.12 0.62 -1.04
N ALA A 92 2.24 1.61 -1.19
CA ALA A 92 2.66 2.99 -1.48
C ALA A 92 3.57 3.57 -0.40
N ARG A 93 3.22 3.36 0.87
CA ARG A 93 4.06 3.78 1.99
C ARG A 93 5.40 3.04 2.07
N ARG A 94 5.50 1.84 1.49
CA ARG A 94 6.69 0.97 1.54
C ARG A 94 7.47 0.95 0.23
N GLN A 95 7.07 1.72 -0.78
CA GLN A 95 7.80 1.81 -2.04
C GLN A 95 9.19 2.41 -1.82
N GLY A 96 10.21 1.83 -2.44
CA GLY A 96 11.61 2.16 -2.20
C GLY A 96 12.17 1.59 -0.89
N GLN A 97 11.46 0.69 -0.20
CA GLN A 97 11.97 0.02 1.01
C GLN A 97 12.25 -1.46 0.74
N ASN A 98 13.13 -2.05 1.56
CA ASN A 98 13.39 -3.48 1.54
C ASN A 98 12.14 -4.24 1.99
N ILE A 99 11.70 -5.20 1.20
CA ILE A 99 10.59 -6.09 1.52
C ILE A 99 11.16 -7.42 2.02
N TYR A 100 10.52 -8.00 3.03
CA TYR A 100 10.87 -9.31 3.59
C TYR A 100 9.65 -10.23 3.63
N ILE A 101 9.57 -11.19 2.71
CA ILE A 101 8.44 -12.12 2.62
C ILE A 101 8.85 -13.44 3.26
N ASP A 102 8.06 -13.92 4.21
CA ASP A 102 8.32 -15.19 4.93
C ASP A 102 9.74 -15.25 5.53
N GLY A 103 10.22 -14.11 6.07
CA GLY A 103 11.56 -13.97 6.67
C GLY A 103 12.73 -13.92 5.67
N LYS A 104 12.46 -13.97 4.36
CA LYS A 104 13.47 -13.88 3.30
C LYS A 104 13.46 -12.49 2.69
N TYR A 105 14.62 -12.01 2.25
CA TYR A 105 14.76 -10.74 1.52
C TYR A 105 14.65 -10.99 0.00
N PRO A 106 13.48 -10.76 -0.63
CA PRO A 106 13.34 -10.84 -2.07
C PRO A 106 13.87 -9.60 -2.81
N GLY A 107 13.86 -8.42 -2.20
CA GLY A 107 14.36 -7.19 -2.83
C GLY A 107 13.74 -5.89 -2.29
N LEU A 108 14.14 -4.78 -2.89
CA LEU A 108 13.57 -3.44 -2.69
C LEU A 108 12.25 -3.31 -3.44
N LEU A 109 11.17 -2.80 -2.83
CA LEU A 109 9.90 -2.57 -3.55
C LEU A 109 10.06 -1.46 -4.58
N LEU A 110 9.96 -1.80 -5.86
CA LEU A 110 9.96 -0.82 -6.95
C LEU A 110 8.54 -0.44 -7.32
N ASP A 111 7.65 -1.43 -7.47
CA ASP A 111 6.30 -1.26 -7.95
C ASP A 111 5.42 -2.49 -7.63
N TRP A 112 4.13 -2.44 -7.92
CA TRP A 112 3.20 -3.55 -7.84
C TRP A 112 2.06 -3.38 -8.85
N VAL A 113 1.50 -4.51 -9.29
CA VAL A 113 0.35 -4.57 -10.20
C VAL A 113 -0.68 -5.54 -9.64
N PHE A 114 -1.95 -5.14 -9.65
CA PHE A 114 -3.06 -6.01 -9.28
C PHE A 114 -3.63 -6.71 -10.51
N TYR A 115 -3.90 -8.01 -10.40
CA TYR A 115 -4.56 -8.80 -11.44
C TYR A 115 -5.61 -9.72 -10.79
N GLY A 116 -6.87 -9.31 -10.85
CA GLY A 116 -7.94 -10.02 -10.14
C GLY A 116 -7.67 -10.09 -8.63
N PRO A 117 -7.64 -11.28 -8.01
CA PRO A 117 -7.32 -11.46 -6.59
C PRO A 117 -5.81 -11.40 -6.28
N ASP A 118 -4.96 -11.30 -7.30
CA ASP A 118 -3.52 -11.40 -7.16
C ASP A 118 -2.84 -10.02 -7.16
N VAL A 119 -1.66 -9.99 -6.57
CA VAL A 119 -0.71 -8.88 -6.64
C VAL A 119 0.65 -9.41 -7.07
N THR A 120 1.24 -8.77 -8.06
CA THR A 120 2.65 -8.98 -8.43
C THR A 120 3.46 -7.80 -7.93
N LEU A 121 4.40 -8.05 -7.03
CA LEU A 121 5.41 -7.09 -6.62
C LEU A 121 6.55 -7.10 -7.63
N ILE A 122 6.97 -5.91 -8.03
CA ILE A 122 8.16 -5.66 -8.84
C ILE A 122 9.24 -5.17 -7.88
N LEU A 123 10.32 -5.94 -7.76
CA LEU A 123 11.36 -5.74 -6.77
C LEU A 123 12.73 -5.54 -7.44
N GLY A 124 13.62 -4.81 -6.76
CA GLY A 124 15.01 -4.63 -7.17
C GLY A 124 15.96 -5.46 -6.31
N ASN A 125 16.73 -6.35 -6.94
CA ASN A 125 17.80 -7.11 -6.29
C ASN A 125 19.00 -7.31 -7.23
N GLY A 126 19.61 -6.19 -7.65
CA GLY A 126 20.64 -6.18 -8.70
C GLY A 126 20.06 -6.20 -10.13
N ASP A 127 18.91 -6.83 -10.30
CA ASP A 127 18.02 -6.81 -11.46
C ASP A 127 16.54 -6.84 -10.98
N TYR A 128 15.58 -6.87 -11.92
CA TYR A 128 14.17 -7.02 -11.63
C TYR A 128 13.82 -8.42 -11.12
N VAL A 129 13.11 -8.47 -10.00
CA VAL A 129 12.55 -9.68 -9.41
C VAL A 129 11.04 -9.51 -9.30
N TYR A 130 10.29 -10.54 -9.69
CA TYR A 130 8.83 -10.53 -9.62
C TYR A 130 8.36 -11.54 -8.59
N VAL A 131 7.51 -11.10 -7.67
CA VAL A 131 6.88 -11.98 -6.67
C VAL A 131 5.38 -11.86 -6.76
N GLN A 132 4.71 -12.96 -7.10
CA GLN A 132 3.25 -13.04 -7.12
C GLN A 132 2.75 -13.68 -5.83
N LYS A 133 1.71 -13.06 -5.26
CA LYS A 133 0.95 -13.53 -4.10
C LYS A 133 -0.52 -13.15 -4.30
N THR A 134 -1.41 -13.74 -3.53
CA THR A 134 -2.77 -13.23 -3.43
C THR A 134 -2.79 -11.94 -2.59
N VAL A 135 -3.78 -11.08 -2.82
CA VAL A 135 -4.03 -9.90 -1.99
C VAL A 135 -4.23 -10.30 -0.53
N GLU A 136 -4.92 -11.41 -0.27
CA GLU A 136 -5.16 -11.95 1.07
C GLU A 136 -3.84 -12.31 1.78
N GLU A 137 -2.98 -13.12 1.14
CA GLU A 137 -1.68 -13.49 1.70
C GLU A 137 -0.80 -12.26 2.00
N MET A 138 -0.83 -11.25 1.14
CA MET A 138 -0.03 -10.04 1.33
C MET A 138 -0.56 -9.14 2.43
N ILE A 139 -1.88 -9.06 2.59
CA ILE A 139 -2.52 -8.35 3.70
C ILE A 139 -2.23 -9.08 5.01
N ASP A 140 -2.45 -10.39 5.05
CA ASP A 140 -2.11 -11.19 6.21
C ASP A 140 -0.66 -10.98 6.55
N TRP A 141 0.28 -11.06 5.62
CA TRP A 141 1.69 -10.77 5.88
C TRP A 141 1.96 -9.33 6.39
N LEU A 142 1.46 -8.28 5.71
CA LEU A 142 1.73 -6.89 6.06
C LEU A 142 1.11 -6.45 7.39
N PHE A 143 -0.01 -7.07 7.76
CA PHE A 143 -0.83 -6.63 8.89
C PHE A 143 -0.89 -7.67 10.04
N SER A 144 -0.40 -8.90 9.85
CA SER A 144 -0.27 -9.93 10.91
C SER A 144 0.81 -9.62 11.95
N VAL A 145 1.66 -8.62 11.72
CA VAL A 145 2.57 -8.07 12.75
C VAL A 145 1.85 -7.09 13.70
N SER A 146 0.54 -7.24 13.88
CA SER A 146 -0.21 -6.59 14.97
C SER A 146 -0.71 -7.58 16.03
N GLY A 147 -0.20 -8.82 16.00
CA GLY A 147 -0.52 -9.91 16.93
C GLY A 147 0.62 -10.33 17.87
N VAL A 148 1.58 -9.44 18.16
CA VAL A 148 2.51 -9.61 19.30
C VAL A 148 2.34 -8.40 20.20
N GLU A 149 1.57 -8.62 21.27
CA GLU A 149 1.77 -8.03 22.59
C GLU A 149 2.28 -6.58 22.65
N ARG A 150 1.34 -5.64 22.77
CA ARG A 150 1.56 -4.55 23.74
C ARG A 150 1.46 -5.17 25.14
N GLU A 151 2.51 -5.86 25.56
CA GLU A 151 2.72 -6.26 26.94
C GLU A 151 2.91 -4.99 27.79
N GLY A 152 2.19 -4.94 28.93
CA GLY A 152 2.62 -4.26 30.17
C GLY A 152 2.55 -2.74 30.21
#